data_AF-A0A1H9RK11-F1
#
_entry.id   AF-A0A1H9RK11-F1
#
_cell.length_a   1.000
_cell.length_b   1.000
_cell.length_c   1.000
_cell.angle_alpha   90.00
_cell.angle_beta   90.00
_cell.angle_gamma   90.00
#
_symmetry.space_group_name_H-M   'P 1'
#
loop_
_entity.id
_entity.type
_entity.pdbx_description
1 polymer ?
#
loop_
_entity_poly.entity_id
_entity_poly.type
_entity_poly.pdbx_seq_one_letter_code
_entity_poly.pdbx_strand_id
1 'polypeptide(L)'
;MSNLYLLHKPYRMLSQFTDPQGRATLADVIDVPGVYAAGRLDYDSEGLLLLSDDGSLIHRIAHPRHKQPKTYWVQVEGHIDDAALTALKNGVTLKDGPTLPAKARRMEAPDLAPRNPAIDPKRHPTTSWLELTLSEGRNRQVRRMTAHVGFPTLRLIRAAIGAWRLGELAPGEWRRETLHAPRGTTRTRHSSQRKGPATGRKRP
;
A
#
# COMPACT_ATOMS: atom_id res chain seq x y z
N MET A 1 8.42 -17.21 12.51
CA MET A 1 9.20 -16.48 11.50
C MET A 1 8.31 -16.36 10.30
N SER A 2 8.11 -15.15 9.82
CA SER A 2 7.27 -14.84 8.67
C SER A 2 8.16 -14.12 7.67
N ASN A 3 8.14 -14.52 6.39
CA ASN A 3 8.96 -13.89 5.38
C ASN A 3 8.20 -12.70 4.79
N LEU A 4 8.85 -11.54 4.76
CA LEU A 4 8.34 -10.36 4.11
C LEU A 4 9.20 -10.05 2.88
N TYR A 5 8.56 -9.80 1.75
CA TYR A 5 9.21 -9.40 0.51
C TYR A 5 8.81 -7.97 0.20
N LEU A 6 9.80 -7.12 0.03
CA LEU A 6 9.62 -5.72 -0.37
C LEU A 6 9.93 -5.65 -1.86
N LEU A 7 8.89 -5.48 -2.67
CA LEU A 7 8.98 -5.37 -4.12
C LEU A 7 8.80 -3.92 -4.55
N HIS A 8 9.66 -3.41 -5.43
CA HIS A 8 9.35 -2.21 -6.20
C HIS A 8 8.47 -2.60 -7.38
N LYS A 9 7.14 -2.48 -7.23
CA LYS A 9 6.20 -2.79 -8.33
C LYS A 9 6.41 -1.79 -9.48
N PRO A 10 6.73 -2.25 -10.71
CA PRO A 10 6.80 -1.37 -11.89
C PRO A 10 5.47 -0.70 -12.24
N TYR A 11 5.55 0.33 -13.08
CA TYR A 11 4.41 0.99 -13.70
C TYR A 11 3.71 0.02 -14.66
N ARG A 12 2.38 0.13 -14.83
CA ARG A 12 1.59 -0.73 -15.73
C ARG A 12 1.69 -2.22 -15.42
N MET A 13 1.73 -2.55 -14.14
CA MET A 13 1.72 -3.92 -13.64
C MET A 13 0.57 -4.12 -12.64
N LEU A 14 -0.11 -5.26 -12.71
CA LEU A 14 -1.16 -5.60 -11.76
C LEU A 14 -0.57 -6.10 -10.42
N SER A 15 -1.26 -5.79 -9.31
CA SER A 15 -0.91 -6.33 -7.98
C SER A 15 -1.50 -7.73 -7.75
N GLN A 16 -1.31 -8.64 -8.72
CA GLN A 16 -1.77 -10.02 -8.69
C GLN A 16 -0.84 -10.89 -9.55
N PHE A 17 -0.93 -12.22 -9.44
CA PHE A 17 -0.06 -13.17 -10.15
C PHE A 17 -0.64 -13.75 -11.44
N THR A 18 -1.92 -13.51 -11.70
CA THR A 18 -2.62 -14.06 -12.88
C THR A 18 -3.43 -12.96 -13.55
N ASP A 19 -3.42 -12.91 -14.88
CA ASP A 19 -4.26 -11.99 -15.64
C ASP A 19 -4.80 -12.63 -16.92
N PRO A 20 -6.13 -12.78 -17.07
CA PRO A 20 -6.73 -13.33 -18.28
C PRO A 20 -6.54 -12.48 -19.54
N GLN A 21 -6.16 -11.21 -19.39
CA GLN A 21 -6.01 -10.25 -20.50
C GLN A 21 -4.54 -10.03 -20.92
N GLY A 22 -3.61 -10.80 -20.36
CA GLY A 22 -2.19 -10.78 -20.76
C GLY A 22 -1.43 -9.51 -20.34
N ARG A 23 -1.90 -8.75 -19.35
CA ARG A 23 -1.16 -7.61 -18.79
C ARG A 23 -0.06 -8.12 -17.86
N ALA A 24 0.99 -7.32 -17.70
CA ALA A 24 2.07 -7.62 -16.76
C ALA A 24 1.56 -7.79 -15.32
N THR A 25 2.10 -8.78 -14.62
CA THR A 25 1.72 -9.25 -13.29
C THR A 25 2.92 -9.38 -12.37
N LEU A 26 2.68 -9.67 -11.09
CA LEU A 26 3.76 -9.92 -10.14
C LEU A 26 4.60 -11.15 -10.51
N ALA A 27 4.05 -12.11 -11.25
CA ALA A 27 4.78 -13.29 -11.71
C ALA A 27 5.96 -12.96 -12.65
N ASP A 28 5.94 -11.77 -13.27
CA ASP A 28 6.99 -11.34 -14.20
C ASP A 28 8.25 -10.82 -13.49
N VAL A 29 8.17 -10.52 -12.18
CA VAL A 29 9.23 -9.84 -11.42
C VAL A 29 9.61 -10.53 -10.12
N ILE A 30 8.80 -11.46 -9.62
CA ILE A 30 9.12 -12.26 -8.44
C ILE A 30 8.76 -13.72 -8.68
N ASP A 31 9.74 -14.60 -8.50
CA ASP A 31 9.69 -16.05 -8.74
C ASP A 31 9.44 -16.87 -7.47
N VAL A 32 9.24 -16.20 -6.33
CA VAL A 32 9.00 -16.84 -5.05
C VAL A 32 7.60 -17.48 -5.01
N PRO A 33 7.48 -18.80 -4.84
CA PRO A 33 6.19 -19.46 -4.79
C PRO A 33 5.45 -19.19 -3.47
N GLY A 34 4.11 -19.20 -3.52
CA GLY A 34 3.27 -19.17 -2.32
C GLY A 34 3.22 -17.84 -1.56
N VAL A 35 3.71 -16.75 -2.14
CA VAL A 35 3.60 -15.40 -1.57
C VAL A 35 2.42 -14.64 -2.15
N TYR A 36 1.82 -13.78 -1.33
CA TYR A 36 0.67 -12.95 -1.73
C TYR A 36 0.88 -11.50 -1.32
N ALA A 37 0.32 -10.58 -2.10
CA ALA A 37 0.43 -9.16 -1.84
C ALA A 37 -0.32 -8.76 -0.55
N ALA A 38 0.38 -8.03 0.32
CA ALA A 38 -0.14 -7.39 1.52
C ALA A 38 -0.71 -6.01 1.18
N GLY A 39 -1.89 -6.01 0.57
CA GLY A 39 -2.55 -4.82 0.02
C GLY A 39 -2.33 -4.71 -1.49
N ARG A 40 -2.66 -3.55 -2.06
CA ARG A 40 -2.61 -3.32 -3.51
C ARG A 40 -1.96 -1.98 -3.85
N LEU A 41 -1.39 -1.91 -5.04
CA LEU A 41 -1.13 -0.68 -5.80
C LEU A 41 -1.97 -0.72 -7.07
N ASP A 42 -2.42 0.44 -7.53
CA ASP A 42 -3.12 0.54 -8.80
C ASP A 42 -2.19 0.15 -9.95
N TYR A 43 -2.78 -0.26 -11.08
CA TYR A 43 -2.05 -0.64 -12.29
C TYR A 43 -1.10 0.48 -12.76
N ASP A 44 -1.55 1.73 -12.68
CA ASP A 44 -0.81 2.93 -13.04
C ASP A 44 0.01 3.53 -11.87
N SER A 45 0.26 2.78 -10.80
CA SER A 45 1.11 3.21 -9.68
C SER A 45 2.37 2.36 -9.57
N GLU A 46 3.42 2.93 -8.99
CA GLU A 46 4.74 2.33 -8.81
C GLU A 46 5.11 2.23 -7.33
N GLY A 47 6.22 1.55 -7.05
CA GLY A 47 6.88 1.57 -5.74
C GLY A 47 6.52 0.40 -4.84
N LEU A 48 6.68 0.62 -3.54
CA LEU A 48 6.72 -0.41 -2.52
C LEU A 48 5.40 -1.19 -2.44
N LEU A 49 5.46 -2.46 -2.80
CA LEU A 49 4.44 -3.46 -2.55
C LEU A 49 5.05 -4.52 -1.63
N LEU A 50 4.37 -4.79 -0.52
CA LEU A 50 4.77 -5.83 0.41
C LEU A 50 4.10 -7.15 0.02
N LEU A 51 4.85 -8.25 0.06
CA LEU A 51 4.33 -9.60 -0.12
C LEU A 51 4.80 -10.49 1.03
N SER A 52 4.06 -11.56 1.32
CA SER A 52 4.40 -12.50 2.39
C SER A 52 3.79 -13.87 2.11
N ASP A 53 4.38 -14.90 2.71
CA ASP A 53 3.82 -16.27 2.76
C ASP A 53 2.87 -16.45 3.96
N ASP A 54 2.96 -15.57 4.97
CA ASP A 54 2.10 -15.57 6.16
C ASP A 54 0.82 -14.74 5.97
N GLY A 55 -0.33 -15.42 5.87
CA GLY A 55 -1.65 -14.80 5.77
C GLY A 55 -2.03 -13.90 6.96
N SER A 56 -1.55 -14.20 8.17
CA SER A 56 -1.80 -13.37 9.35
C SER A 56 -1.04 -12.04 9.28
N LEU A 57 0.18 -12.08 8.73
CA LEU A 57 0.97 -10.88 8.48
C LEU A 57 0.35 -10.03 7.36
N ILE A 58 -0.04 -10.66 6.25
CA ILE A 58 -0.77 -10.02 5.13
C ILE A 58 -2.00 -9.28 5.66
N HIS A 59 -2.84 -9.97 6.43
CA HIS A 59 -4.05 -9.38 7.00
C HIS A 59 -3.70 -8.19 7.89
N ARG A 60 -2.72 -8.33 8.79
CA ARG A 60 -2.29 -7.22 9.66
C ARG A 60 -1.77 -6.01 8.90
N ILE A 61 -1.05 -6.21 7.80
CA ILE A 61 -0.53 -5.10 7.00
C ILE A 61 -1.65 -4.41 6.22
N ALA A 62 -2.54 -5.20 5.61
CA ALA A 62 -3.58 -4.71 4.72
C ALA A 62 -4.81 -4.13 5.48
N HIS A 63 -5.04 -4.57 6.72
CA HIS A 63 -6.29 -4.25 7.41
C HIS A 63 -6.39 -2.75 7.77
N PRO A 64 -7.50 -2.07 7.41
CA PRO A 64 -7.65 -0.62 7.58
C PRO A 64 -7.45 -0.12 9.01
N ARG A 65 -7.76 -0.94 10.03
CA ARG A 65 -7.62 -0.57 11.45
C ARG A 65 -6.17 -0.31 11.88
N HIS A 66 -5.18 -0.90 11.22
CA HIS A 66 -3.79 -0.69 11.61
C HIS A 66 -3.21 0.64 11.11
N LYS A 67 -3.94 1.35 10.22
CA LYS A 67 -3.67 2.73 9.76
C LYS A 67 -2.19 3.06 9.52
N GLN A 68 -1.43 2.08 9.01
CA GLN A 68 0.00 2.28 8.80
C GLN A 68 0.20 3.43 7.81
N PRO A 69 1.02 4.44 8.17
CA PRO A 69 1.24 5.59 7.31
C PRO A 69 1.89 5.13 6.01
N LYS A 70 1.40 5.64 4.90
CA LYS A 70 1.92 5.36 3.55
C LYS A 70 2.46 6.67 3.00
N THR A 71 3.74 6.69 2.69
CA THR A 71 4.39 7.85 2.08
C THR A 71 4.49 7.63 0.59
N TYR A 72 4.10 8.65 -0.17
CA TYR A 72 4.09 8.67 -1.62
C TYR A 72 4.96 9.81 -2.12
N TRP A 73 5.77 9.54 -3.13
CA TRP A 73 6.35 10.56 -4.00
C TRP A 73 5.44 10.74 -5.19
N VAL A 74 5.02 11.97 -5.42
CA VAL A 74 3.98 12.29 -6.39
C VAL A 74 4.53 13.35 -7.33
N GLN A 75 4.64 13.01 -8.61
CA GLN A 75 4.88 13.99 -9.65
C GLN A 75 3.53 14.49 -10.14
N VAL A 76 3.32 15.79 -10.08
CA VAL A 76 2.09 16.45 -10.51
C VAL A 76 2.35 17.37 -11.69
N GLU A 77 1.31 17.62 -12.47
CA GLU A 77 1.31 18.67 -13.48
C GLU A 77 1.36 20.05 -12.84
N GLY A 78 2.14 20.97 -13.42
CA GLY A 78 2.34 22.33 -12.90
C GLY A 78 3.28 22.42 -11.70
N HIS A 79 3.37 23.63 -11.13
CA HIS A 79 4.13 23.92 -9.91
C HIS A 79 3.19 23.97 -8.70
N ILE A 80 3.20 22.93 -7.86
CA ILE A 80 2.32 22.87 -6.69
C ILE A 80 2.58 24.03 -5.73
N ASP A 81 1.54 24.81 -5.44
CA ASP A 81 1.63 26.00 -4.59
C ASP A 81 1.40 25.70 -3.09
N ASP A 82 1.64 26.70 -2.23
CA ASP A 82 1.55 26.52 -0.77
C ASP A 82 0.09 26.42 -0.31
N ALA A 83 -0.84 27.00 -1.06
CA ALA A 83 -2.27 26.89 -0.80
C ALA A 83 -2.76 25.45 -1.00
N ALA A 84 -2.36 24.80 -2.10
CA ALA A 84 -2.64 23.41 -2.39
C ALA A 84 -2.01 22.47 -1.36
N LEU A 85 -0.74 22.69 -0.98
CA LEU A 85 -0.11 21.91 0.10
C LEU A 85 -0.86 22.07 1.43
N THR A 86 -1.31 23.28 1.75
CA THR A 86 -2.07 23.57 2.98
C THR A 86 -3.43 22.88 2.95
N ALA A 87 -4.14 22.93 1.83
CA ALA A 87 -5.41 22.22 1.64
C ALA A 87 -5.22 20.69 1.79
N LEU A 88 -4.18 20.11 1.18
CA LEU A 88 -3.85 18.70 1.34
C LEU A 88 -3.56 18.33 2.80
N LYS A 89 -2.81 19.17 3.54
CA LYS A 89 -2.50 18.95 4.96
C LYS A 89 -3.76 18.94 5.82
N ASN A 90 -4.67 19.88 5.58
CA ASN A 90 -5.91 20.01 6.34
C ASN A 90 -6.94 18.92 5.99
N GLY A 91 -6.76 18.26 4.86
CA GLY A 91 -7.73 17.33 4.29
C GLY A 91 -8.68 18.04 3.34
N VAL A 92 -9.13 17.29 2.33
CA VAL A 92 -10.02 17.79 1.26
C VAL A 92 -11.30 16.96 1.20
N THR A 93 -12.36 17.52 0.65
CA THR A 93 -13.63 16.79 0.48
C THR A 93 -13.68 16.14 -0.90
N LEU A 94 -13.55 14.81 -0.92
CA LEU A 94 -13.71 14.02 -2.13
C LEU A 94 -15.17 13.55 -2.29
N LYS A 95 -15.52 12.95 -3.43
CA LYS A 95 -16.88 12.46 -3.71
C LYS A 95 -17.41 11.46 -2.67
N ASP A 96 -16.54 10.68 -2.08
CA ASP A 96 -16.81 9.68 -1.05
C ASP A 96 -16.65 10.25 0.39
N GLY A 97 -16.60 11.58 0.55
CA GLY A 97 -16.51 12.28 1.84
C GLY A 97 -15.14 12.93 2.14
N PRO A 98 -15.00 13.61 3.29
CA PRO A 98 -13.77 14.27 3.71
C PRO A 98 -12.61 13.27 3.87
N THR A 99 -11.38 13.68 3.54
CA THR A 99 -10.18 12.92 3.86
C THR A 99 -9.70 13.25 5.27
N LEU A 100 -8.94 12.34 5.87
CA LEU A 100 -8.15 12.69 7.05
C LEU A 100 -7.07 13.72 6.70
N PRO A 101 -6.62 14.52 7.68
CA PRO A 101 -5.42 15.33 7.54
C PRO A 101 -4.22 14.50 7.09
N ALA A 102 -3.38 15.09 6.25
CA ALA A 102 -2.19 14.46 5.67
C ALA A 102 -0.92 15.22 6.02
N LYS A 103 0.23 14.59 5.80
CA LYS A 103 1.49 15.34 5.71
C LYS A 103 1.78 15.56 4.24
N ALA A 104 1.93 16.82 3.81
CA ALA A 104 2.29 17.16 2.44
C ALA A 104 3.45 18.16 2.45
N ARG A 105 4.45 17.95 1.60
CA ARG A 105 5.53 18.91 1.39
C ARG A 105 6.01 18.86 -0.05
N ARG A 106 6.44 19.99 -0.61
CA ARG A 106 7.26 19.99 -1.82
C ARG A 106 8.51 19.16 -1.60
N MET A 107 8.97 18.54 -2.67
CA MET A 107 10.25 17.87 -2.72
C MET A 107 10.90 18.10 -4.08
N GLU A 108 12.22 17.98 -4.11
CA GLU A 108 12.94 17.86 -5.38
C GLU A 108 12.61 16.54 -6.08
N ALA A 109 12.88 16.48 -7.37
CA ALA A 109 12.75 15.24 -8.12
C ALA A 109 13.65 14.16 -7.47
N PRO A 110 13.08 13.01 -7.03
CA PRO A 110 13.88 11.94 -6.48
C PRO A 110 14.70 11.27 -7.59
N ASP A 111 15.87 10.74 -7.24
CA ASP A 111 16.66 9.91 -8.14
C ASP A 111 15.94 8.56 -8.34
N LEU A 112 15.28 8.42 -9.49
CA LEU A 112 14.47 7.25 -9.84
C LEU A 112 14.77 6.84 -11.27
N ALA A 113 14.75 5.52 -11.48
CA ALA A 113 14.72 4.96 -12.83
C ALA A 113 13.60 5.63 -13.67
N PRO A 114 13.86 5.91 -14.95
CA PRO A 114 12.84 6.44 -15.86
C PRO A 114 11.61 5.54 -15.91
N ARG A 115 10.43 6.15 -15.89
CA ARG A 115 9.17 5.42 -16.09
C ARG A 115 9.01 5.02 -17.55
N ASN A 116 8.49 3.83 -17.82
CA ASN A 116 8.08 3.40 -19.15
C ASN A 116 6.55 3.17 -19.22
N PRO A 117 5.80 3.85 -20.11
CA PRO A 117 6.25 4.94 -20.97
C PRO A 117 6.64 6.17 -20.16
N ALA A 118 7.49 7.04 -20.73
CA ALA A 118 7.84 8.31 -20.12
C ALA A 118 6.61 9.23 -20.00
N ILE A 119 6.71 10.26 -19.15
CA ILE A 119 5.74 11.36 -19.15
C ILE A 119 6.02 12.18 -20.40
N ASP A 120 4.98 12.50 -21.17
CA ASP A 120 5.11 13.31 -22.39
C ASP A 120 5.40 14.78 -22.02
N PRO A 121 6.61 15.30 -22.28
CA PRO A 121 6.97 16.66 -21.92
C PRO A 121 6.25 17.71 -22.78
N LYS A 122 5.72 17.34 -23.95
CA LYS A 122 4.93 18.28 -24.77
C LYS A 122 3.54 18.50 -24.17
N ARG A 123 2.95 17.44 -23.60
CA ARG A 123 1.66 17.52 -22.91
C ARG A 123 1.78 18.14 -21.52
N HIS A 124 2.88 17.85 -20.83
CA HIS A 124 3.13 18.31 -19.46
C HIS A 124 4.49 19.04 -19.40
N PRO A 125 4.58 20.27 -19.95
CA PRO A 125 5.83 21.01 -20.02
C PRO A 125 6.35 21.43 -18.65
N THR A 126 5.45 21.55 -17.68
CA THR A 126 5.76 21.94 -16.30
C THR A 126 5.28 20.85 -15.37
N THR A 127 6.18 20.35 -14.51
CA THR A 127 5.85 19.38 -13.47
C THR A 127 6.59 19.71 -12.18
N SER A 128 6.07 19.26 -11.05
CA SER A 128 6.71 19.40 -9.75
C SER A 128 6.46 18.16 -8.91
N TRP A 129 7.24 18.00 -7.84
CA TRP A 129 7.16 16.86 -6.95
C TRP A 129 6.68 17.26 -5.56
N LEU A 130 5.87 16.41 -4.96
CA LEU A 130 5.54 16.45 -3.55
C LEU A 130 5.69 15.07 -2.89
N GLU A 131 5.99 15.11 -1.61
CA GLU A 131 5.83 13.96 -0.72
C GLU A 131 4.49 14.09 0.01
N LEU A 132 3.69 13.02 -0.04
CA LEU A 132 2.40 12.94 0.64
C LEU A 132 2.34 11.69 1.52
N THR A 133 2.12 11.85 2.82
CA THR A 133 1.91 10.75 3.75
C THR A 133 0.45 10.69 4.22
N LEU A 134 -0.19 9.54 4.01
CA LEU A 134 -1.57 9.27 4.39
C LEU A 134 -1.65 8.12 5.40
N SER A 135 -2.54 8.24 6.39
CA SER A 135 -2.85 7.17 7.36
C SER A 135 -4.14 6.42 7.04
N GLU A 136 -4.71 6.67 5.86
CA GLU A 136 -5.83 5.94 5.28
C GLU A 136 -5.49 5.47 3.85
N GLY A 137 -6.39 4.73 3.22
CA GLY A 137 -6.13 4.10 1.92
C GLY A 137 -7.40 3.91 1.11
N ARG A 138 -8.07 5.00 0.74
CA ARG A 138 -9.24 4.96 -0.14
C ARG A 138 -8.80 4.74 -1.59
N ASN A 139 -9.71 4.22 -2.42
CA ASN A 139 -9.42 3.95 -3.83
C ASN A 139 -8.89 5.22 -4.52
N ARG A 140 -7.73 5.12 -5.17
CA ARG A 140 -7.06 6.22 -5.92
C ARG A 140 -6.90 7.52 -5.14
N GLN A 141 -6.83 7.47 -3.81
CA GLN A 141 -6.97 8.65 -2.96
C GLN A 141 -5.97 9.76 -3.28
N VAL A 142 -4.67 9.45 -3.39
CA VAL A 142 -3.62 10.44 -3.71
C VAL A 142 -3.91 11.18 -5.00
N ARG A 143 -4.30 10.45 -6.05
CA ARG A 143 -4.61 11.01 -7.37
C ARG A 143 -5.83 11.92 -7.30
N ARG A 144 -6.86 11.53 -6.53
CA ARG A 144 -8.07 12.32 -6.35
C ARG A 144 -7.81 13.59 -5.53
N MET A 145 -6.98 13.50 -4.48
CA MET A 145 -6.62 14.64 -3.64
C MET A 145 -5.82 15.68 -4.42
N THR A 146 -4.79 15.26 -5.15
CA THR A 146 -3.94 16.18 -5.94
C THR A 146 -4.71 16.82 -7.09
N ALA A 147 -5.54 16.05 -7.81
CA ALA A 147 -6.44 16.62 -8.82
C ALA A 147 -7.46 17.60 -8.23
N HIS A 148 -7.98 17.34 -7.03
CA HIS A 148 -8.93 18.23 -6.36
C HIS A 148 -8.33 19.60 -6.04
N VAL A 149 -7.04 19.67 -5.71
CA VAL A 149 -6.33 20.94 -5.47
C VAL A 149 -5.75 21.55 -6.75
N GLY A 150 -6.11 21.04 -7.93
CA GLY A 150 -5.73 21.61 -9.23
C GLY A 150 -4.44 21.07 -9.84
N PHE A 151 -3.80 20.05 -9.23
CA PHE A 151 -2.51 19.51 -9.67
C PHE A 151 -2.61 17.99 -9.94
N PRO A 152 -3.13 17.56 -11.10
CA PRO A 152 -3.29 16.13 -11.40
C PRO A 152 -2.00 15.32 -11.29
N THR A 153 -2.09 14.11 -10.72
CA THR A 153 -0.92 13.21 -10.59
C THR A 153 -0.52 12.59 -11.94
N LEU A 154 0.73 12.80 -12.35
CA LEU A 154 1.35 12.20 -13.52
C LEU A 154 2.11 10.92 -13.20
N ARG A 155 2.84 10.88 -12.07
CA ARG A 155 3.56 9.71 -11.56
C ARG A 155 3.34 9.55 -10.07
N LEU A 156 3.14 8.31 -9.63
CA LEU A 156 2.86 8.00 -8.24
C LEU A 156 3.70 6.81 -7.80
N ILE A 157 4.61 7.04 -6.85
CA ILE A 157 5.46 6.02 -6.27
C ILE A 157 5.15 5.91 -4.78
N ARG A 158 4.77 4.74 -4.29
CA ARG A 158 4.71 4.51 -2.84
C ARG A 158 6.11 4.25 -2.31
N ALA A 159 6.68 5.23 -1.61
CA ALA A 159 8.04 5.16 -1.09
C ALA A 159 8.15 4.40 0.24
N ALA A 160 7.07 4.37 1.05
CA ALA A 160 7.09 3.70 2.34
C ALA A 160 5.70 3.22 2.81
N ILE A 161 5.71 2.20 3.66
CA ILE A 161 4.56 1.73 4.45
C ILE A 161 5.06 1.52 5.88
N GLY A 162 4.62 2.33 6.83
CA GLY A 162 5.09 2.22 8.22
C GLY A 162 6.61 2.31 8.31
N ALA A 163 7.23 1.25 8.84
CA ALA A 163 8.68 1.14 8.96
C ALA A 163 9.38 0.68 7.66
N TRP A 164 8.65 0.11 6.70
CA TRP A 164 9.23 -0.43 5.47
C TRP A 164 9.37 0.66 4.43
N ARG A 165 10.56 0.73 3.82
CA ARG A 165 10.94 1.72 2.82
C ARG A 165 11.36 1.06 1.53
N LEU A 166 11.09 1.72 0.41
CA LEU A 166 11.52 1.32 -0.92
C LEU A 166 13.05 1.22 -1.01
N GLY A 167 13.76 2.19 -0.42
CA GLY A 167 15.22 2.24 -0.44
C GLY A 167 15.74 2.40 -1.87
N GLU A 168 16.76 1.62 -2.22
CA GLU A 168 17.45 1.66 -3.51
C GLU A 168 16.92 0.64 -4.52
N LEU A 169 15.84 -0.09 -4.20
CA LEU A 169 15.26 -1.08 -5.11
C LEU A 169 14.87 -0.43 -6.43
N ALA A 170 15.43 -0.91 -7.54
CA ALA A 170 15.00 -0.51 -8.88
C ALA A 170 13.64 -1.14 -9.23
N PRO A 171 12.88 -0.61 -10.21
CA PRO A 171 11.62 -1.21 -10.62
C PRO A 171 11.77 -2.69 -11.00
N GLY A 172 10.96 -3.55 -10.40
CA GLY A 172 10.98 -5.00 -10.58
C GLY A 172 11.89 -5.73 -9.59
N GLU A 173 12.78 -5.03 -8.90
CA GLU A 173 13.61 -5.63 -7.87
C GLU A 173 12.84 -5.82 -6.57
N TRP A 174 13.26 -6.83 -5.83
CA TRP A 174 12.74 -7.13 -4.51
C TRP A 174 13.84 -7.57 -3.56
N ARG A 175 13.58 -7.40 -2.26
CA ARG A 175 14.43 -7.95 -1.19
C ARG A 175 13.59 -8.65 -0.13
N ARG A 176 14.18 -9.64 0.51
CA ARG A 176 13.54 -10.43 1.59
C ARG A 176 14.00 -9.94 2.95
N GLU A 177 13.05 -9.81 3.87
CA GLU A 177 13.27 -9.58 5.30
C GLU A 177 12.58 -10.69 6.10
N THR A 178 13.29 -11.26 7.08
CA THR A 178 12.71 -12.25 8.00
C THR A 178 12.16 -11.53 9.23
N LEU A 179 10.85 -11.62 9.45
CA LEU A 179 10.22 -11.05 10.64
C LEU A 179 10.12 -12.09 11.75
N HIS A 180 10.71 -11.74 12.90
CA HIS A 180 10.56 -12.48 14.15
C HIS A 180 9.39 -11.91 14.94
N ALA A 181 8.15 -12.13 14.46
CA ALA A 181 6.98 -11.88 15.30
C ALA A 181 6.88 -12.99 16.37
N PRO A 182 6.60 -12.67 17.65
CA PRO A 182 6.15 -13.68 18.59
C PRO A 182 4.89 -14.31 18.01
N ARG A 183 4.89 -15.63 17.78
CA ARG A 183 3.68 -16.34 17.36
C ARG A 183 2.62 -16.07 18.43
N GLY A 184 1.55 -15.38 18.06
CA GLY A 184 0.41 -15.20 18.96
C GLY A 184 -0.01 -16.58 19.41
N THR A 185 0.02 -16.83 20.71
CA THR A 185 -0.47 -18.07 21.28
C THR A 185 -1.93 -18.20 20.87
N THR A 186 -2.23 -19.16 20.00
CA THR A 186 -3.59 -19.62 19.78
C THR A 186 -4.10 -20.09 21.12
N ARG A 187 -4.85 -19.22 21.81
CA ARG A 187 -5.69 -19.61 22.94
C ARG A 187 -6.78 -20.50 22.36
N THR A 188 -6.52 -21.79 22.31
CA THR A 188 -7.53 -22.82 22.05
C THR A 188 -8.63 -22.59 23.07
N ARG A 189 -9.76 -22.03 22.63
CA ARG A 189 -10.98 -22.02 23.44
C ARG A 189 -11.44 -23.46 23.53
N HIS A 190 -11.01 -24.17 24.57
CA HIS A 190 -11.68 -25.40 24.97
C HIS A 190 -13.12 -25.05 25.35
N SER A 191 -14.05 -25.47 24.50
CA SER A 191 -15.46 -25.56 24.83
C SER A 191 -15.60 -26.51 26.03
N SER A 192 -15.86 -25.96 27.21
CA SER A 192 -16.27 -26.75 28.37
C SER A 192 -17.64 -27.38 28.07
N GLN A 193 -17.63 -28.65 27.69
CA GLN A 193 -18.81 -29.53 27.77
C GLN A 193 -19.25 -29.58 29.24
N ARG A 194 -20.37 -28.92 29.54
CA ARG A 194 -21.14 -29.15 30.77
C ARG A 194 -21.77 -30.54 30.68
N LYS A 195 -21.19 -31.52 31.38
CA LYS A 195 -21.87 -32.76 31.75
C LYS A 195 -22.89 -32.43 32.86
N GLY A 196 -24.18 -32.61 32.58
CA GLY A 196 -25.24 -32.59 33.59
C GLY A 196 -25.15 -33.85 34.48
N PRO A 197 -25.51 -33.78 35.76
CA PRO A 197 -25.40 -34.91 36.66
C PRO A 197 -26.56 -35.90 36.47
N ALA A 198 -26.24 -37.19 36.47
CA ALA A 198 -27.19 -38.28 36.48
C ALA A 198 -27.91 -38.34 37.84
N THR A 199 -29.22 -38.13 37.84
CA THR A 199 -30.10 -38.42 38.97
C THR A 199 -30.46 -39.90 38.98
N GLY A 200 -29.80 -40.67 39.83
CA GLY A 200 -30.23 -42.01 40.22
C GLY A 200 -30.50 -42.06 41.72
N ARG A 201 -31.76 -42.15 42.12
CA ARG A 201 -32.12 -42.69 43.45
C ARG A 201 -33.37 -43.55 43.36
N LYS A 202 -33.15 -44.79 43.80
CA LYS A 202 -34.07 -45.92 43.92
C LYS A 202 -35.21 -45.62 44.90
N ARG A 203 -36.40 -46.11 44.57
CA ARG A 203 -37.48 -46.47 45.51
C ARG A 203 -37.32 -47.95 45.90
N PRO A 204 -37.68 -48.38 47.11
CA PRO A 204 -38.42 -49.61 47.30
C PRO A 204 -39.91 -49.40 46.94
#